data_AF-A0A812PRX1-F1
#
_entry.id   AF-A0A812PRX1-F1
#
_cell.length_a   1.000
_cell.length_b   1.000
_cell.length_c   1.000
_cell.angle_alpha   90.00
_cell.angle_beta   90.00
_cell.angle_gamma   90.00
#
_symmetry.space_group_name_H-M   'P 1'
#
loop_
_entity.id
_entity.type
_entity.pdbx_description
1 polymer ?
#
loop_
_entity_poly.entity_id
_entity_poly.type
_entity_poly.pdbx_seq_one_letter_code
_entity_poly.pdbx_strand_id
1 'polypeptide(L)'
;MGRSDKPTKRTVGAAKGKPGKRKAVPPKKERPKEATDDPVALSDRHVAEALAESLPCDLTPQQIFCVMSHWAKPILKARIPGQAGRRPTKGMLEKAKQQVFRFLAREKSLGEDSKVVKAFQLATGEPSLRFDWDFAQQKTRHASLDRKREIDAWSECFAMTSGSSNLQSEIFVCGTKKLTQRALNSLLCHESLHNLARRMRPGNPFFAEDTEHMAMALLGDPQLVHEENLDKVLKGKGD
;
A
#
# COMPACT_ATOMS: atom_id res chain seq x y z
N MET A 1 -66.34 11.88 29.06
CA MET A 1 -66.44 11.33 27.69
C MET A 1 -65.06 10.78 27.31
N GLY A 2 -64.70 9.50 27.41
CA GLY A 2 -65.50 8.28 27.33
C GLY A 2 -65.36 7.64 25.95
N ARG A 3 -64.16 7.14 25.57
CA ARG A 3 -64.01 6.14 24.50
C ARG A 3 -62.95 5.12 24.89
N SER A 4 -63.46 3.95 25.22
CA SER A 4 -62.76 2.70 25.49
C SER A 4 -63.03 1.82 24.27
N ASP A 5 -61.98 1.39 23.57
CA ASP A 5 -62.09 0.36 22.54
C ASP A 5 -60.96 -0.66 22.64
N LYS A 6 -61.36 -1.89 22.34
CA LYS A 6 -60.88 -3.16 22.90
C LYS A 6 -59.57 -3.68 22.26
N PRO A 7 -58.81 -4.53 22.98
CA PRO A 7 -57.67 -5.23 22.42
C PRO A 7 -58.10 -6.48 21.63
N THR A 8 -57.72 -6.53 20.36
CA THR A 8 -57.95 -7.66 19.44
C THR A 8 -56.94 -8.78 19.71
N LYS A 9 -57.40 -9.89 20.30
CA LYS A 9 -56.60 -11.13 20.45
C LYS A 9 -56.37 -11.76 19.07
N ARG A 10 -55.15 -11.68 18.56
CA ARG A 10 -54.67 -12.50 17.43
C ARG A 10 -54.25 -13.88 17.93
N THR A 11 -54.99 -14.90 17.50
CA THR A 11 -54.65 -16.31 17.63
C THR A 11 -53.47 -16.64 16.72
N VAL A 12 -52.35 -17.05 17.31
CA VAL A 12 -51.15 -17.49 16.59
C VAL A 12 -51.29 -18.99 16.32
N GLY A 13 -51.60 -19.34 15.07
CA GLY A 13 -51.65 -20.73 14.61
C GLY A 13 -50.24 -21.32 14.53
N ALA A 14 -49.96 -22.32 15.37
CA ALA A 14 -48.73 -23.08 15.34
C ALA A 14 -48.72 -24.06 14.16
N ALA A 15 -48.17 -23.63 13.02
CA ALA A 15 -47.89 -24.50 11.89
C ALA A 15 -46.68 -25.40 12.22
N LYS A 16 -46.94 -26.69 12.46
CA LYS A 16 -45.92 -27.74 12.57
C LYS A 16 -45.25 -27.95 11.20
N GLY A 17 -44.19 -27.19 10.92
CA GLY A 17 -43.35 -27.36 9.74
C GLY A 17 -42.58 -28.69 9.79
N LYS A 18 -42.68 -29.49 8.73
CA LYS A 18 -41.94 -30.74 8.56
C LYS A 18 -40.42 -30.47 8.60
N PRO A 19 -39.60 -31.33 9.23
CA PRO A 19 -38.16 -31.19 9.24
C PRO A 19 -37.61 -31.35 7.82
N GLY A 20 -37.26 -30.23 7.19
CA GLY A 20 -36.63 -30.23 5.88
C GLY A 20 -35.28 -30.93 5.94
N LYS A 21 -35.11 -31.99 5.14
CA LYS A 21 -33.82 -32.65 4.91
C LYS A 21 -32.80 -31.59 4.48
N ARG A 22 -31.87 -31.23 5.37
CA ARG A 22 -30.74 -30.34 5.05
C ARG A 22 -29.91 -31.03 3.98
N LYS A 23 -29.96 -30.52 2.75
CA LYS A 23 -29.05 -30.94 1.67
C LYS A 23 -27.62 -30.69 2.14
N ALA A 24 -26.77 -31.71 2.05
CA ALA A 24 -25.35 -31.60 2.36
C ALA A 24 -24.75 -30.46 1.51
N VAL A 25 -24.17 -29.47 2.18
CA VAL A 25 -23.43 -28.40 1.49
C VAL A 25 -22.17 -29.06 0.93
N PRO A 26 -21.96 -29.04 -0.40
CA PRO A 26 -20.75 -29.62 -0.97
C PRO A 26 -19.51 -28.94 -0.38
N PRO A 27 -18.41 -29.69 -0.15
CA PRO A 27 -17.17 -29.12 0.36
C PRO A 27 -16.73 -27.97 -0.54
N LYS A 28 -16.49 -26.80 0.06
CA LYS A 28 -15.92 -25.66 -0.67
C LYS A 28 -14.56 -26.08 -1.21
N LYS A 29 -14.41 -26.12 -2.53
CA LYS A 29 -13.08 -26.23 -3.16
C LYS A 29 -12.20 -25.11 -2.61
N GLU A 30 -11.11 -25.48 -1.94
CA GLU A 30 -10.11 -24.54 -1.49
C GLU A 30 -9.50 -23.86 -2.72
N ARG A 31 -9.53 -22.53 -2.72
CA ARG A 31 -8.87 -21.74 -3.77
C ARG A 31 -7.36 -21.83 -3.53
N PRO A 32 -6.53 -21.93 -4.58
CA PRO A 32 -5.08 -21.80 -4.44
C PRO A 32 -4.76 -20.50 -3.68
N LYS A 33 -3.85 -20.59 -2.69
CA LYS A 33 -3.36 -19.41 -1.97
C LYS A 33 -2.66 -18.49 -2.97
N GLU A 34 -3.07 -17.23 -3.03
CA GLU A 34 -2.38 -16.21 -3.82
C GLU A 34 -1.17 -15.68 -3.04
N ALA A 35 -0.16 -15.21 -3.77
CA ALA A 35 1.04 -14.62 -3.21
C ALA A 35 0.74 -13.47 -2.21
N THR A 36 -0.36 -12.75 -2.43
CA THR A 36 -0.83 -11.66 -1.55
C THR A 36 -1.61 -12.10 -0.31
N ASP A 37 -1.85 -13.40 -0.11
CA ASP A 37 -2.69 -13.88 0.99
C ASP A 37 -1.98 -13.82 2.35
N ASP A 38 -0.64 -13.92 2.36
CA ASP A 38 0.17 -13.79 3.59
C ASP A 38 1.54 -13.11 3.36
N PRO A 39 1.56 -11.81 3.00
CA PRO A 39 2.82 -11.08 2.85
C PRO A 39 3.47 -10.86 4.22
N VAL A 40 4.75 -11.19 4.32
CA VAL A 40 5.56 -10.96 5.53
C VAL A 40 6.37 -9.69 5.33
N ALA A 41 6.18 -8.71 6.21
CA ALA A 41 7.00 -7.51 6.21
C ALA A 41 8.37 -7.84 6.83
N LEU A 42 9.44 -7.47 6.13
CA LEU A 42 10.80 -7.56 6.67
C LEU A 42 10.95 -6.64 7.89
N SER A 43 11.85 -7.03 8.81
CA SER A 43 12.20 -6.17 9.94
C SER A 43 12.99 -4.95 9.45
N ASP A 44 12.84 -3.81 10.13
CA ASP A 44 13.61 -2.60 9.82
C ASP A 44 15.13 -2.85 9.85
N ARG A 45 15.61 -3.83 10.64
CA ARG A 45 17.03 -4.21 10.68
C ARG A 45 17.48 -4.94 9.41
N HIS A 46 16.70 -5.92 8.94
CA HIS A 46 17.00 -6.62 7.69
C HIS A 46 16.96 -5.67 6.50
N VAL A 47 16.00 -4.74 6.48
CA VAL A 47 15.92 -3.69 5.46
C VAL A 47 17.16 -2.79 5.53
N ALA A 48 17.59 -2.38 6.73
CA ALA A 48 18.78 -1.56 6.90
C ALA A 48 20.08 -2.25 6.44
N GLU A 49 20.21 -3.56 6.67
CA GLU A 49 21.33 -4.35 6.14
C GLU A 49 21.35 -4.37 4.62
N ALA A 50 20.22 -4.71 3.98
CA ALA A 50 20.12 -4.74 2.51
C ALA A 50 20.37 -3.36 1.89
N LEU A 51 19.90 -2.29 2.53
CA LEU A 51 20.14 -0.92 2.09
C LEU A 51 21.61 -0.51 2.23
N ALA A 52 22.31 -0.92 3.28
CA ALA A 52 23.74 -0.62 3.44
C ALA A 52 24.60 -1.25 2.33
N GLU A 53 24.16 -2.38 1.77
CA GLU A 53 24.82 -3.04 0.63
C GLU A 53 24.50 -2.38 -0.72
N SER A 54 23.33 -1.72 -0.83
CA SER A 54 22.78 -1.25 -2.12
C SER A 54 22.90 0.26 -2.33
N LEU A 55 22.95 1.04 -1.25
CA LEU A 55 22.99 2.51 -1.33
C LEU A 55 24.38 2.99 -1.79
N PRO A 56 24.44 4.09 -2.56
CA PRO A 56 25.70 4.67 -3.03
C PRO A 56 26.39 5.50 -1.92
N CYS A 57 26.49 4.98 -0.70
CA CYS A 57 27.12 5.66 0.44
C CYS A 57 27.73 4.67 1.45
N ASP A 58 28.79 5.09 2.14
CA ASP A 58 29.52 4.28 3.12
C ASP A 58 28.86 4.28 4.51
N LEU A 59 27.54 4.10 4.58
CA LEU A 59 26.80 4.00 5.84
C LEU A 59 26.68 2.56 6.29
N THR A 60 27.00 2.31 7.56
CA THR A 60 26.79 1.00 8.19
C THR A 60 25.30 0.69 8.34
N PRO A 61 24.91 -0.61 8.43
CA PRO A 61 23.52 -1.00 8.70
C PRO A 61 22.91 -0.30 9.93
N GLN A 62 23.72 -0.09 10.99
CA GLN A 62 23.28 0.61 12.19
C GLN A 62 22.98 2.10 11.93
N GLN A 63 23.81 2.78 11.12
CA GLN A 63 23.55 4.16 10.73
C GLN A 63 22.30 4.26 9.85
N ILE A 64 22.12 3.36 8.89
CA ILE A 64 20.90 3.29 8.07
C ILE A 64 19.66 3.04 8.93
N PHE A 65 19.72 2.10 9.88
CA PHE A 65 18.62 1.85 10.81
C PHE A 65 18.26 3.11 11.62
N CYS A 66 19.26 3.84 12.10
CA CYS A 66 19.03 5.13 12.76
C CYS A 66 18.36 6.13 11.83
N VAL A 67 18.83 6.29 10.59
CA VAL A 67 18.21 7.16 9.57
C VAL A 67 16.74 6.78 9.36
N MET A 68 16.46 5.50 9.11
CA MET A 68 15.11 4.97 8.92
C MET A 68 14.20 5.30 10.10
N SER A 69 14.68 5.08 11.33
CA SER A 69 13.91 5.37 12.55
C SER A 69 13.55 6.86 12.66
N HIS A 70 14.50 7.75 12.37
CA HIS A 70 14.28 9.19 12.41
C HIS A 70 13.42 9.69 11.25
N TRP A 71 13.51 9.06 10.08
CA TRP A 71 12.82 9.51 8.86
C TRP A 71 11.46 8.85 8.64
N ALA A 72 11.13 7.83 9.42
CA ALA A 72 9.91 7.06 9.33
C ALA A 72 8.65 7.92 9.13
N LYS A 73 7.86 7.57 8.12
CA LYS A 73 6.57 8.18 7.81
C LYS A 73 5.44 7.22 8.19
N PRO A 74 4.65 7.51 9.24
CA PRO A 74 3.58 6.61 9.68
C PRO A 74 2.53 6.28 8.61
N ILE A 75 2.36 7.13 7.59
CA ILE A 75 1.45 6.88 6.46
C ILE A 75 1.92 5.73 5.57
N LEU A 76 3.25 5.53 5.44
CA LEU A 76 3.88 4.43 4.68
C LEU A 76 4.05 3.17 5.54
N LYS A 77 4.14 3.31 6.87
CA LYS A 77 4.33 2.16 7.76
C LYS A 77 2.98 1.50 8.09
N ALA A 78 2.47 0.66 7.19
CA ALA A 78 1.23 -0.08 7.40
C ALA A 78 1.39 -1.58 7.13
N ARG A 79 0.70 -2.42 7.91
CA ARG A 79 0.53 -3.83 7.53
C ARG A 79 -0.41 -3.90 6.33
N ILE A 80 0.04 -4.51 5.24
CA ILE A 80 -0.71 -4.74 4.02
C ILE A 80 -1.00 -6.25 3.93
N PRO A 81 -2.23 -6.70 3.63
CA PRO A 81 -3.46 -5.90 3.49
C PRO A 81 -4.01 -5.33 4.82
N GLY A 82 -3.45 -5.79 5.95
CA GLY A 82 -3.88 -5.46 7.31
C GLY A 82 -4.90 -6.45 7.87
N GLN A 83 -5.08 -6.46 9.19
CA GLN A 83 -6.01 -7.37 9.85
C GLN A 83 -7.46 -6.94 9.63
N ALA A 84 -8.35 -7.90 9.37
CA ALA A 84 -9.80 -7.68 9.20
C ALA A 84 -10.16 -6.61 8.14
N GLY A 85 -9.44 -6.58 7.01
CA GLY A 85 -9.72 -5.67 5.91
C GLY A 85 -11.08 -5.89 5.25
N ARG A 86 -11.50 -4.90 4.46
CA ARG A 86 -12.71 -4.96 3.60
C ARG A 86 -12.37 -4.55 2.18
N ARG A 87 -13.22 -4.90 1.21
CA ARG A 87 -13.00 -4.45 -0.18
C ARG A 87 -13.02 -2.92 -0.26
N PRO A 88 -12.05 -2.27 -0.92
CA PRO A 88 -12.03 -0.83 -1.08
C PRO A 88 -13.33 -0.27 -1.67
N THR A 89 -13.86 0.75 -1.01
CA THR A 89 -15.01 1.52 -1.51
C THR A 89 -14.53 2.86 -2.05
N LYS A 90 -15.34 3.52 -2.89
CA LYS A 90 -15.05 4.89 -3.35
C LYS A 90 -14.78 5.83 -2.16
N GLY A 91 -15.60 5.74 -1.11
CA GLY A 91 -15.40 6.53 0.11
C GLY A 91 -14.10 6.23 0.86
N MET A 92 -13.60 4.98 0.84
CA MET A 92 -12.28 4.66 1.40
C MET A 92 -11.16 5.27 0.57
N LEU A 93 -11.27 5.19 -0.76
CA LEU A 93 -10.29 5.76 -1.68
C LEU A 93 -10.23 7.29 -1.54
N GLU A 94 -11.37 7.98 -1.50
CA GLU A 94 -11.40 9.43 -1.31
C GLU A 94 -10.78 9.86 0.03
N LYS A 95 -11.03 9.10 1.11
CA LYS A 95 -10.34 9.33 2.39
C LYS A 95 -8.82 9.12 2.28
N ALA A 96 -8.38 8.09 1.56
CA ALA A 96 -6.96 7.84 1.34
C ALA A 96 -6.33 8.99 0.53
N LYS A 97 -6.97 9.42 -0.57
CA LYS A 97 -6.54 10.57 -1.37
C LYS A 97 -6.35 11.81 -0.52
N GLN A 98 -7.33 12.15 0.33
CA GLN A 98 -7.22 13.32 1.21
C GLN A 98 -6.03 13.23 2.18
N GLN A 99 -5.75 12.05 2.74
CA GLN A 99 -4.61 11.85 3.64
C GLN A 99 -3.27 11.98 2.89
N VAL A 100 -3.16 11.34 1.72
CA VAL A 100 -1.96 11.42 0.87
C VAL A 100 -1.74 12.84 0.36
N PHE A 101 -2.79 13.57 -0.05
CA PHE A 101 -2.70 14.98 -0.42
C PHE A 101 -2.13 15.85 0.70
N ARG A 102 -2.62 15.68 1.93
CA ARG A 102 -2.11 16.42 3.10
C ARG A 102 -0.65 16.07 3.39
N PHE A 103 -0.27 14.82 3.21
CA PHE A 103 1.11 14.37 3.36
C PHE A 103 2.01 15.03 2.30
N LEU A 104 1.69 14.90 1.02
CA LEU A 104 2.46 15.48 -0.08
C LEU A 104 2.58 17.01 0.03
N ALA A 105 1.48 17.69 0.39
CA ALA A 105 1.51 19.14 0.59
C ALA A 105 2.44 19.56 1.74
N ARG A 106 2.44 18.80 2.84
CA ARG A 106 3.33 19.03 3.98
C ARG A 106 4.79 18.81 3.59
N GLU A 107 5.11 17.69 2.94
CA GLU A 107 6.49 17.43 2.51
C GLU A 107 6.96 18.44 1.47
N LYS A 108 6.09 18.89 0.54
CA LYS A 108 6.38 19.99 -0.38
C LYS A 108 6.74 21.28 0.36
N SER A 109 5.98 21.65 1.40
CA SER A 109 6.23 22.87 2.17
C SER A 109 7.53 22.88 2.97
N LEU A 110 8.10 21.70 3.25
CA LEU A 110 9.38 21.58 3.94
C LEU A 110 10.57 21.82 3.01
N GLY A 111 10.39 21.79 1.68
CA GLY A 111 11.48 21.96 0.73
C GLY A 111 12.61 20.96 0.96
N GLU A 112 13.84 21.45 1.13
CA GLU A 112 15.03 20.63 1.38
C GLU A 112 15.00 19.92 2.75
N ASP A 113 14.22 20.41 3.71
CA ASP A 113 14.05 19.76 5.01
C ASP A 113 13.09 18.56 4.99
N SER A 114 12.44 18.33 3.86
CA SER A 114 11.61 17.16 3.62
C SER A 114 12.43 15.87 3.76
N LYS A 115 11.99 14.98 4.62
CA LYS A 115 12.61 13.64 4.76
C LYS A 115 12.43 12.82 3.49
N VAL A 116 11.36 13.05 2.73
CA VAL A 116 11.20 12.45 1.40
C VAL A 116 12.32 12.91 0.47
N VAL A 117 12.61 14.22 0.42
CA VAL A 117 13.70 14.75 -0.40
C VAL A 117 15.04 14.15 0.00
N LYS A 118 15.36 14.16 1.30
CA LYS A 118 16.60 13.60 1.84
C LYS A 118 16.74 12.09 1.55
N ALA A 119 15.64 11.33 1.62
CA ALA A 119 15.64 9.90 1.28
C ALA A 119 15.94 9.64 -0.19
N PHE A 120 15.34 10.40 -1.12
CA PHE A 120 15.63 10.26 -2.55
C PHE A 120 17.05 10.70 -2.90
N GLN A 121 17.56 11.78 -2.30
CA GLN A 121 18.96 12.18 -2.48
C GLN A 121 19.93 11.09 -1.99
N LEU A 122 19.67 10.52 -0.81
CA LEU A 122 20.50 9.43 -0.26
C LEU A 122 20.45 8.18 -1.15
N ALA A 123 19.26 7.78 -1.60
CA ALA A 123 19.09 6.60 -2.45
C ALA A 123 19.74 6.73 -3.83
N THR A 124 19.73 7.93 -4.41
CA THR A 124 20.26 8.18 -5.76
C THR A 124 21.75 8.53 -5.74
N GLY A 125 22.29 8.99 -4.62
CA GLY A 125 23.63 9.56 -4.53
C GLY A 125 23.77 10.91 -5.25
N GLU A 126 22.67 11.49 -5.75
CA GLU A 126 22.70 12.78 -6.44
C GLU A 126 22.49 13.93 -5.45
N PRO A 127 23.34 14.97 -5.47
CA PRO A 127 23.24 16.08 -4.52
C PRO A 127 21.99 16.94 -4.74
N SER A 128 21.46 16.96 -5.96
CA SER A 128 20.34 17.80 -6.33
C SER A 128 19.41 17.09 -7.30
N LEU A 129 18.13 17.07 -6.94
CA LEU A 129 17.05 16.43 -7.68
C LEU A 129 15.90 17.43 -7.86
N ARG A 130 15.17 17.31 -8.96
CA ARG A 130 13.93 18.05 -9.15
C ARG A 130 12.75 17.20 -8.68
N PHE A 131 11.91 17.73 -7.78
CA PHE A 131 10.74 17.03 -7.26
C PHE A 131 9.45 17.58 -7.89
N ASP A 132 8.72 16.72 -8.61
CA ASP A 132 7.45 17.06 -9.24
C ASP A 132 6.26 16.73 -8.32
N TRP A 133 6.12 17.52 -7.27
CA TRP A 133 5.04 17.36 -6.28
C TRP A 133 3.65 17.51 -6.88
N ASP A 134 3.50 18.37 -7.89
CA ASP A 134 2.21 18.65 -8.52
C ASP A 134 1.77 17.45 -9.36
N PHE A 135 2.71 16.79 -10.05
CA PHE A 135 2.45 15.51 -10.71
C PHE A 135 2.05 14.41 -9.71
N ALA A 136 2.75 14.26 -8.59
CA ALA A 136 2.39 13.28 -7.56
C ALA A 136 0.98 13.52 -6.98
N GLN A 137 0.63 14.79 -6.75
CA GLN A 137 -0.71 15.19 -6.34
C GLN A 137 -1.77 14.91 -7.41
N GLN A 138 -1.47 15.20 -8.68
CA GLN A 138 -2.36 14.92 -9.80
C GLN A 138 -2.62 13.41 -9.91
N LYS A 139 -1.59 12.57 -9.91
CA LYS A 139 -1.73 11.09 -9.89
C LYS A 139 -2.62 10.63 -8.75
N THR A 140 -2.39 11.15 -7.54
CA THR A 140 -3.20 10.84 -6.35
C THR A 140 -4.67 11.21 -6.57
N ARG A 141 -4.95 12.39 -7.15
CA ARG A 141 -6.32 12.85 -7.46
C ARG A 141 -7.04 11.90 -8.40
N HIS A 142 -6.34 11.47 -9.45
CA HIS A 142 -6.88 10.62 -10.51
C HIS A 142 -6.90 9.13 -10.16
N ALA A 143 -6.30 8.73 -9.02
CA ALA A 143 -6.29 7.34 -8.59
C ALA A 143 -7.70 6.71 -8.58
N SER A 144 -7.81 5.46 -9.04
CA SER A 144 -9.09 4.78 -9.27
C SER A 144 -9.11 3.35 -8.72
N LEU A 145 -10.32 2.80 -8.55
CA LEU A 145 -10.49 1.39 -8.16
C LEU A 145 -10.75 0.54 -9.40
N ASP A 146 -9.89 -0.43 -9.65
CA ASP A 146 -10.18 -1.46 -10.64
C ASP A 146 -11.05 -2.56 -10.00
N ARG A 147 -12.34 -2.53 -10.32
CA ARG A 147 -13.31 -3.55 -9.89
C ARG A 147 -13.58 -4.61 -10.94
N LYS A 148 -13.21 -4.34 -12.18
CA LYS A 148 -13.53 -5.17 -13.33
C LYS A 148 -12.36 -6.08 -13.70
N ARG A 149 -11.20 -5.91 -13.05
CA ARG A 149 -9.94 -6.59 -13.40
C ARG A 149 -9.58 -6.28 -14.85
N GLU A 150 -9.74 -5.01 -15.23
CA GLU A 150 -9.26 -4.53 -16.53
C GLU A 150 -7.72 -4.58 -16.56
N ILE A 151 -7.09 -4.61 -15.39
CA ILE A 151 -5.67 -4.90 -15.24
C ILE A 151 -5.50 -6.37 -14.84
N ASP A 152 -4.88 -7.17 -15.71
CA ASP A 152 -4.74 -8.62 -15.54
C ASP A 152 -3.78 -9.02 -14.41
N ALA A 153 -2.86 -8.13 -14.01
CA ALA A 153 -1.71 -8.41 -13.15
C ALA A 153 -1.94 -8.26 -11.62
N TRP A 154 -3.19 -8.35 -11.14
CA TRP A 154 -3.46 -8.17 -9.69
C TRP A 154 -2.98 -9.31 -8.80
N SER A 155 -2.41 -10.40 -9.32
CA SER A 155 -2.00 -11.56 -8.52
C SER A 155 -0.97 -11.23 -7.45
N GLU A 156 -0.12 -10.23 -7.70
CA GLU A 156 1.06 -9.96 -6.87
C GLU A 156 1.01 -8.62 -6.13
N CYS A 157 0.07 -7.73 -6.46
CA CYS A 157 0.00 -6.39 -5.88
C CYS A 157 -1.43 -5.95 -5.54
N PHE A 158 -1.53 -4.93 -4.70
CA PHE A 158 -2.80 -4.32 -4.28
C PHE A 158 -3.06 -2.96 -4.92
N ALA A 159 -2.01 -2.31 -5.38
CA ALA A 159 -2.03 -1.09 -6.17
C ALA A 159 -0.87 -1.17 -7.18
N MET A 160 -0.97 -0.40 -8.25
CA MET A 160 0.13 -0.20 -9.20
C MET A 160 -0.06 1.11 -9.94
N THR A 161 1.04 1.62 -10.49
CA THR A 161 1.05 2.73 -11.43
C THR A 161 1.10 2.19 -12.86
N SER A 162 0.15 2.57 -13.72
CA SER A 162 0.05 2.07 -15.10
C SER A 162 -0.26 3.20 -16.10
N GLY A 163 0.34 3.15 -17.28
CA GLY A 163 0.10 4.09 -18.37
C GLY A 163 1.07 3.88 -19.54
N SER A 164 0.85 4.62 -20.63
CA SER A 164 1.70 4.59 -21.84
C SER A 164 3.10 5.16 -21.62
N SER A 165 3.31 5.96 -20.58
CA SER A 165 4.60 6.54 -20.21
C SER A 165 4.63 6.95 -18.74
N ASN A 166 5.82 7.19 -18.18
CA ASN A 166 6.00 7.72 -16.82
C ASN A 166 5.33 9.09 -16.59
N LEU A 167 5.04 9.84 -17.65
CA LEU A 167 4.33 11.13 -17.57
C LEU A 167 2.81 11.00 -17.67
N GLN A 168 2.32 9.87 -18.16
CA GLN A 168 0.89 9.60 -18.39
C GLN A 168 0.36 8.47 -17.52
N SER A 169 1.11 8.10 -16.48
CA SER A 169 0.77 6.99 -15.60
C SER A 169 -0.27 7.39 -14.56
N GLU A 170 -1.26 6.54 -14.33
CA GLU A 170 -2.28 6.67 -13.30
C GLU A 170 -2.13 5.59 -12.22
N ILE A 171 -2.68 5.86 -11.04
CA ILE A 171 -2.67 4.91 -9.93
C ILE A 171 -3.95 4.09 -9.96
N PHE A 172 -3.81 2.77 -10.04
CA PHE A 172 -4.92 1.84 -9.93
C PHE A 172 -4.81 1.05 -8.63
N VAL A 173 -5.95 0.85 -7.97
CA VAL A 173 -6.04 0.05 -6.74
C VAL A 173 -6.99 -1.12 -6.98
N CYS A 174 -6.58 -2.32 -6.56
CA CYS A 174 -7.42 -3.51 -6.67
C CYS A 174 -8.72 -3.34 -5.85
N GLY A 175 -9.85 -3.26 -6.54
CA GLY A 175 -11.17 -3.12 -5.92
C GLY A 175 -11.76 -4.45 -5.39
N THR A 176 -11.08 -5.57 -5.62
CA THR A 176 -11.61 -6.92 -5.29
C THR A 176 -10.94 -7.57 -4.08
N LYS A 177 -9.67 -7.21 -3.80
CA LYS A 177 -8.91 -7.67 -2.63
C LYS A 177 -9.29 -6.86 -1.39
N LYS A 178 -9.18 -7.48 -0.21
CA LYS A 178 -9.53 -6.81 1.07
C LYS A 178 -8.34 -5.97 1.54
N LEU A 179 -8.61 -4.76 2.01
CA LEU A 179 -7.62 -3.83 2.56
C LEU A 179 -8.20 -3.12 3.79
N THR A 180 -7.34 -2.79 4.75
CA THR A 180 -7.69 -1.81 5.78
C THR A 180 -7.58 -0.39 5.21
N GLN A 181 -8.19 0.61 5.87
CA GLN A 181 -8.02 2.01 5.45
C GLN A 181 -6.55 2.44 5.54
N ARG A 182 -5.82 1.98 6.56
CA ARG A 182 -4.39 2.32 6.75
C ARG A 182 -3.53 1.71 5.64
N ALA A 183 -3.76 0.45 5.28
CA ALA A 183 -3.09 -0.19 4.15
C ALA A 183 -3.37 0.55 2.83
N LEU A 184 -4.63 0.98 2.60
CA LEU A 184 -4.98 1.76 1.41
C LEU A 184 -4.29 3.13 1.38
N ASN A 185 -4.19 3.82 2.52
CA ASN A 185 -3.43 5.07 2.60
C ASN A 185 -1.95 4.85 2.26
N SER A 186 -1.36 3.76 2.77
CA SER A 186 0.03 3.38 2.53
C SER A 186 0.28 3.09 1.06
N LEU A 187 -0.52 2.21 0.45
CA LEU A 187 -0.41 1.85 -0.97
C LEU A 187 -0.55 3.09 -1.86
N LEU A 188 -1.57 3.92 -1.62
CA LEU A 188 -1.75 5.13 -2.42
C LEU A 188 -0.59 6.13 -2.23
N CYS A 189 -0.03 6.21 -1.02
CA CYS A 189 1.13 7.04 -0.75
C CYS A 189 2.37 6.50 -1.49
N HIS A 190 2.64 5.20 -1.42
CA HIS A 190 3.72 4.53 -2.14
C HIS A 190 3.65 4.84 -3.64
N GLU A 191 2.52 4.56 -4.28
CA GLU A 191 2.32 4.82 -5.72
C GLU A 191 2.45 6.31 -6.10
N SER A 192 2.10 7.21 -5.18
CA SER A 192 2.25 8.65 -5.40
C SER A 192 3.72 9.11 -5.41
N LEU A 193 4.62 8.37 -4.76
CA LEU A 193 6.05 8.68 -4.67
C LEU A 193 6.85 8.19 -5.89
N HIS A 194 6.34 7.21 -6.65
CA HIS A 194 6.94 6.84 -7.92
C HIS A 194 7.03 8.03 -8.90
N ASN A 195 8.13 8.16 -9.63
CA ASN A 195 8.40 9.27 -10.57
C ASN A 195 8.35 10.68 -9.94
N LEU A 196 8.38 10.79 -8.60
CA LEU A 196 8.36 12.07 -7.89
C LEU A 196 9.69 12.82 -8.08
N ALA A 197 10.81 12.15 -7.85
CA ALA A 197 12.13 12.71 -8.01
C ALA A 197 12.61 12.52 -9.45
N ARG A 198 13.26 13.54 -10.00
CA ARG A 198 13.81 13.55 -11.36
C ARG A 198 15.25 14.02 -11.35
N ARG A 199 16.08 13.38 -12.17
CA ARG A 199 17.45 13.82 -12.47
C ARG A 199 17.41 15.20 -13.11
N MET A 200 18.41 16.02 -12.78
CA MET A 200 18.59 17.34 -13.42
C MET A 200 19.55 17.28 -14.62
N ARG A 201 20.36 16.22 -14.72
CA ARG A 201 21.32 16.04 -15.82
C ARG A 201 20.60 15.72 -17.15
N PRO A 202 21.21 16.05 -18.31
CA PRO A 202 20.67 15.68 -19.62
C PRO A 202 20.42 14.16 -19.76
N GLY A 203 19.38 13.78 -20.49
CA GLY A 203 19.03 12.38 -20.77
C GLY A 203 17.71 11.95 -20.11
N ASN A 204 17.62 10.67 -19.73
CA ASN A 204 16.43 10.12 -19.05
C ASN A 204 16.28 10.77 -17.65
N PRO A 205 15.19 11.52 -17.39
CA PRO A 205 15.00 12.19 -16.11
C PRO A 205 14.55 11.23 -14.99
N PHE A 206 14.10 10.02 -15.32
CA PHE A 206 13.52 9.08 -14.35
C PHE A 206 14.58 8.18 -13.70
N PHE A 207 14.29 7.74 -12.48
CA PHE A 207 15.08 6.73 -11.79
C PHE A 207 14.57 5.33 -12.10
N ALA A 208 15.42 4.33 -11.85
CA ALA A 208 14.99 2.94 -11.86
C ALA A 208 14.08 2.70 -10.65
N GLU A 209 13.12 1.79 -10.79
CA GLU A 209 12.14 1.46 -9.75
C GLU A 209 12.81 1.06 -8.43
N ASP A 210 13.85 0.22 -8.49
CA ASP A 210 14.64 -0.20 -7.33
C ASP A 210 15.21 0.99 -6.54
N THR A 211 15.67 2.04 -7.24
CA THR A 211 16.17 3.25 -6.59
C THR A 211 15.07 4.02 -5.87
N GLU A 212 13.87 4.09 -6.46
CA GLU A 212 12.72 4.71 -5.83
C GLU A 212 12.24 3.89 -4.62
N HIS A 213 12.23 2.56 -4.72
CA HIS A 213 11.88 1.66 -3.62
C HIS A 213 12.88 1.75 -2.47
N MET A 214 14.19 1.86 -2.75
CA MET A 214 15.19 2.13 -1.70
C MET A 214 14.89 3.43 -0.94
N ALA A 215 14.52 4.50 -1.66
CA ALA A 215 14.12 5.76 -1.03
C ALA A 215 12.86 5.61 -0.17
N MET A 216 11.87 4.84 -0.62
CA MET A 216 10.65 4.58 0.15
C MET A 216 10.92 3.67 1.36
N ALA A 217 11.82 2.69 1.24
CA ALA A 217 12.27 1.84 2.33
C ALA A 217 12.94 2.67 3.45
N LEU A 218 13.76 3.66 3.09
CA LEU A 218 14.33 4.62 4.04
C LEU A 218 13.27 5.41 4.82
N LEU A 219 12.07 5.58 4.27
CA LEU A 219 10.93 6.25 4.90
C LEU A 219 10.05 5.30 5.72
N GLY A 220 10.41 4.02 5.80
CA GLY A 220 9.67 2.97 6.53
C GLY A 220 8.54 2.33 5.73
N ASP A 221 8.57 2.41 4.39
CA ASP A 221 7.69 1.63 3.53
C ASP A 221 8.01 0.13 3.68
N PRO A 222 7.01 -0.71 4.00
CA PRO A 222 7.22 -2.12 4.30
C PRO A 222 7.68 -2.87 3.06
N GLN A 223 8.88 -3.43 3.11
CA GLN A 223 9.36 -4.36 2.10
C GLN A 223 8.67 -5.72 2.34
N LEU A 224 7.72 -6.05 1.47
CA LEU A 224 6.92 -7.27 1.56
C LEU A 224 7.62 -8.40 0.80
N VAL A 225 7.79 -9.53 1.47
CA VAL A 225 8.29 -10.76 0.85
C VAL A 225 7.28 -11.89 1.06
N HIS A 226 7.30 -12.87 0.14
CA HIS A 226 6.58 -14.11 0.35
C HIS A 226 7.28 -14.96 1.41
N GLU A 227 6.51 -15.60 2.29
CA GLU A 227 7.02 -16.44 3.37
C GLU A 227 7.96 -17.55 2.84
N GLU A 228 7.65 -18.12 1.67
CA GLU A 228 8.48 -19.14 1.00
C GLU A 228 9.88 -18.63 0.59
N ASN A 229 10.04 -17.32 0.43
CA ASN A 229 11.32 -16.68 0.12
C ASN A 229 12.04 -16.17 1.38
N LEU A 230 11.35 -16.12 2.52
CA LEU A 230 11.94 -15.64 3.79
C LEU A 230 13.14 -16.49 4.18
N ASP A 231 13.01 -17.81 4.06
CA ASP A 231 14.07 -18.77 4.36
C ASP A 231 15.29 -18.60 3.45
N LYS A 232 15.09 -18.26 2.18
CA LYS A 232 16.21 -18.00 1.24
C LYS A 232 16.94 -16.70 1.60
N VAL A 233 16.18 -15.66 1.95
CA VAL A 233 16.74 -14.36 2.37
C VAL A 233 17.51 -14.50 3.69
N LEU A 234 17.01 -15.32 4.63
CA LEU A 234 17.67 -15.53 5.92
C LEU A 234 18.84 -16.51 5.88
N LYS A 235 18.80 -17.56 5.03
CA LYS A 235 19.83 -18.61 4.97
C LYS A 235 21.00 -18.29 4.04
N GLY A 236 20.88 -17.32 3.13
CA GLY A 236 21.95 -16.93 2.20
C GLY A 236 23.16 -16.20 2.81
N LYS A 237 23.21 -16.00 4.15
CA LYS A 237 24.30 -15.28 4.86
C LYS A 237 25.22 -16.19 5.69
N GLY A 238 25.28 -17.49 5.37
CA GLY A 238 25.94 -18.51 6.19
C GLY A 238 27.23 -19.14 5.65
N ASP A 239 27.78 -18.67 4.52
CA ASP A 239 29.03 -19.18 3.92
C ASP A 239 30.12 -18.09 3.86
#